data_AF-A0A442XT93-F1
#
_entry.id   AF-A0A442XT93-F1
#
_cell.length_a   1.000
_cell.length_b   1.000
_cell.length_c   1.000
_cell.angle_alpha   90.00
_cell.angle_beta   90.00
_cell.angle_gamma   90.00
#
_symmetry.space_group_name_H-M   'P 1'
#
loop_
_entity.id
_entity.type
_entity.pdbx_description
1 polymer ?
#
loop_
_entity_poly.entity_id
_entity_poly.type
_entity_poly.pdbx_seq_one_letter_code
_entity_poly.pdbx_strand_id
1 'polypeptide(L)'
;MARKHILHMLTPLKHMSPFDVNMALDAGFDAVVPYVDVSLGEVTGLVQDAIFSRPPDAGVDTGIFIAGKDASLALDMFDAARKAMVPPFRVSVFADPAGSFTTAAAMVAKVEKALEKKFERGLKDTRIAVFGATGVVGFCTAVIAAREGAGVTLVGHDGIERVKQIAAEIKSRFNIAVYAADGSSDARKTKLVEASEVILACAKAGVQVVSKAQLKGDGLLIAADVNAVPPAGIEGLAVNANGDPLEAAKAVGIGPLAIGNVKYKVEFGLFKRMIESEKTITLDFQEAFSLARETAK
;
A
#
# COMPACT_ATOMS: atom_id res chain seq x y z
N MET A 1 30.02 -4.07 -23.99
CA MET A 1 28.91 -4.89 -23.46
C MET A 1 27.81 -3.93 -23.02
N ALA A 2 26.53 -4.29 -23.19
CA ALA A 2 25.43 -3.50 -22.63
C ALA A 2 25.57 -3.42 -21.10
N ARG A 3 25.23 -2.25 -20.52
CA ARG A 3 25.24 -2.09 -19.05
C ARG A 3 24.18 -3.01 -18.45
N LYS A 4 24.50 -3.56 -17.29
CA LYS A 4 23.60 -4.43 -16.54
C LYS A 4 22.70 -3.62 -15.62
N HIS A 5 21.42 -3.96 -15.57
CA HIS A 5 20.48 -3.46 -14.59
C HIS A 5 20.61 -4.26 -13.29
N ILE A 6 21.03 -3.62 -12.21
CA ILE A 6 21.26 -4.26 -10.91
C ILE A 6 20.30 -3.68 -9.88
N LEU A 7 19.55 -4.54 -9.20
CA LEU A 7 18.68 -4.15 -8.08
C LEU A 7 19.28 -4.66 -6.76
N HIS A 8 19.66 -3.75 -5.88
CA HIS A 8 19.99 -4.09 -4.50
C HIS A 8 18.71 -4.04 -3.65
N MET A 9 18.30 -5.16 -3.08
CA MET A 9 17.09 -5.25 -2.28
C MET A 9 17.45 -5.30 -0.80
N LEU A 10 17.01 -4.32 -0.02
CA LEU A 10 17.31 -4.17 1.40
C LEU A 10 16.06 -4.56 2.19
N THR A 11 16.22 -5.43 3.18
CA THR A 11 15.13 -5.78 4.09
C THR A 11 15.63 -5.82 5.54
N PRO A 12 14.84 -5.33 6.51
CA PRO A 12 15.13 -5.51 7.94
C PRO A 12 14.79 -6.92 8.44
N LEU A 13 14.34 -7.81 7.54
CA LEU A 13 13.93 -9.18 7.87
C LEU A 13 15.04 -10.17 7.56
N LYS A 14 14.96 -11.36 8.16
CA LYS A 14 15.88 -12.49 7.91
C LYS A 14 15.87 -13.01 6.47
N HIS A 15 14.82 -12.69 5.71
CA HIS A 15 14.62 -13.18 4.36
C HIS A 15 14.07 -12.08 3.46
N MET A 16 14.57 -12.03 2.22
CA MET A 16 13.94 -11.28 1.14
C MET A 16 12.73 -12.04 0.62
N SER A 17 11.68 -11.31 0.24
CA SER A 17 10.47 -11.88 -0.34
C SER A 17 10.78 -12.54 -1.70
N PRO A 18 10.51 -13.85 -1.89
CA PRO A 18 10.64 -14.47 -3.20
C PRO A 18 9.70 -13.85 -4.24
N PHE A 19 8.57 -13.30 -3.81
CA PHE A 19 7.63 -12.61 -4.68
C PHE A 19 8.29 -11.39 -5.32
N ASP A 20 8.94 -10.55 -4.51
CA ASP A 20 9.57 -9.31 -4.94
C ASP A 20 10.79 -9.61 -5.82
N VAL A 21 11.58 -10.64 -5.46
CA VAL A 21 12.73 -11.11 -6.26
C VAL A 21 12.29 -11.56 -7.66
N ASN A 22 11.27 -12.43 -7.74
CA ASN A 22 10.77 -12.92 -9.02
C ASN A 22 10.24 -11.77 -9.86
N MET A 23 9.46 -10.86 -9.27
CA MET A 23 8.85 -9.75 -9.98
C MET A 23 9.89 -8.77 -10.54
N ALA A 24 10.96 -8.49 -9.80
CA ALA A 24 12.06 -7.65 -10.28
C ALA A 24 12.80 -8.30 -11.47
N LEU A 25 13.10 -9.61 -11.39
CA LEU A 25 13.73 -10.33 -12.49
C LEU A 25 12.82 -10.37 -13.73
N ASP A 26 11.54 -10.69 -13.55
CA ASP A 26 10.55 -10.73 -14.62
C ASP A 26 10.34 -9.34 -15.27
N ALA A 27 10.51 -8.26 -14.50
CA ALA A 27 10.46 -6.89 -15.01
C ALA A 27 11.67 -6.50 -15.88
N GLY A 28 12.77 -7.27 -15.81
CA GLY A 28 13.94 -7.11 -16.67
C GLY A 28 15.24 -6.72 -15.97
N PHE A 29 15.31 -6.77 -14.64
CA PHE A 29 16.61 -6.62 -13.95
C PHE A 29 17.52 -7.80 -14.29
N ASP A 30 18.77 -7.53 -14.67
CA ASP A 30 19.76 -8.57 -14.97
C ASP A 30 20.23 -9.30 -13.70
N ALA A 31 20.25 -8.60 -12.57
CA ALA A 31 20.67 -9.13 -11.28
C ALA A 31 19.87 -8.50 -10.14
N VAL A 32 19.50 -9.34 -9.18
CA VAL A 32 18.83 -8.95 -7.94
C VAL A 32 19.69 -9.44 -6.78
N VAL A 33 20.17 -8.51 -5.94
CA VAL A 33 21.09 -8.78 -4.83
C VAL A 33 20.41 -8.48 -3.51
N PRO A 34 20.01 -9.50 -2.73
CA PRO A 34 19.35 -9.30 -1.45
C PRO A 34 20.35 -9.04 -0.31
N TYR A 35 20.04 -8.05 0.52
CA TYR A 35 20.66 -7.75 1.80
C TYR A 35 19.60 -7.91 2.88
N VAL A 36 19.81 -8.85 3.79
CA VAL A 36 18.87 -9.23 4.85
C VAL A 36 19.35 -8.71 6.20
N ASP A 37 18.44 -8.62 7.17
CA ASP A 37 18.68 -8.09 8.52
C ASP A 37 19.31 -6.67 8.51
N VAL A 38 19.03 -5.87 7.47
CA VAL A 38 19.56 -4.52 7.31
C VAL A 38 18.88 -3.58 8.31
N SER A 39 19.67 -2.99 9.20
CA SER A 39 19.20 -1.94 10.10
C SER A 39 19.12 -0.58 9.39
N LEU A 40 18.33 0.34 9.96
CA LEU A 40 18.21 1.70 9.44
C LEU A 40 19.59 2.41 9.32
N GLY A 41 20.49 2.17 10.27
CA GLY A 41 21.83 2.78 10.30
C GLY A 41 22.76 2.31 9.18
N GLU A 42 22.49 1.16 8.58
CA GLU A 42 23.34 0.57 7.52
C GLU A 42 22.93 1.02 6.11
N VAL A 43 21.71 1.55 5.95
CA VAL A 43 21.16 1.94 4.64
C VAL A 43 22.07 2.94 3.92
N THR A 44 22.57 3.97 4.62
CA THR A 44 23.42 4.98 4.01
C THR A 44 24.71 4.40 3.44
N GLY A 45 25.38 3.50 4.18
CA GLY A 45 26.60 2.85 3.71
C GLY A 45 26.35 1.99 2.47
N LEU A 46 25.31 1.15 2.49
CA LEU A 46 24.94 0.30 1.36
C LEU A 46 24.60 1.11 0.09
N VAL A 47 23.90 2.23 0.26
CA VAL A 47 23.57 3.11 -0.88
C VAL A 47 24.81 3.80 -1.41
N GLN A 48 25.71 4.27 -0.55
CA GLN A 48 26.96 4.90 -0.97
C GLN A 48 27.88 3.93 -1.71
N ASP A 49 27.97 2.68 -1.24
CA ASP A 49 28.71 1.64 -1.95
C ASP A 49 28.11 1.37 -3.34
N ALA A 50 26.77 1.35 -3.46
CA ALA A 50 26.10 1.19 -4.75
C ALA A 50 26.36 2.38 -5.69
N ILE A 51 26.30 3.63 -5.21
CA ILE A 51 26.45 4.81 -6.09
C ILE A 51 27.91 5.07 -6.49
N PHE A 52 28.90 4.69 -5.68
CA PHE A 52 30.33 4.91 -5.97
C PHE A 52 31.02 3.74 -6.69
N SER A 53 30.38 2.58 -6.77
CA SER A 53 30.92 1.40 -7.47
C SER A 53 30.77 1.44 -8.99
N ARG A 54 30.02 2.43 -9.53
CA ARG A 54 29.77 2.61 -10.98
C ARG A 54 29.94 4.09 -11.37
N PRO A 55 30.25 4.40 -12.64
CA PRO A 55 30.29 5.80 -13.09
C PRO A 55 28.92 6.48 -12.94
N PRO A 56 28.88 7.82 -12.74
CA PRO A 56 27.63 8.53 -12.42
C PRO A 56 26.47 8.31 -13.39
N ASP A 57 26.78 8.12 -14.68
CA ASP A 57 25.80 7.93 -15.75
C ASP A 57 25.23 6.50 -15.79
N ALA A 58 25.78 5.57 -15.00
CA ALA A 58 25.23 4.23 -14.79
C ALA A 58 24.24 4.17 -13.60
N GLY A 59 23.93 5.32 -12.99
CA GLY A 59 22.96 5.41 -11.89
C GLY A 59 21.54 4.98 -12.28
N VAL A 60 21.15 5.19 -13.54
CA VAL A 60 19.86 4.72 -14.09
C VAL A 60 19.81 3.19 -14.24
N ASP A 61 20.97 2.54 -14.34
CA ASP A 61 21.10 1.09 -14.44
C ASP A 61 21.22 0.41 -13.06
N THR A 62 21.06 1.16 -11.98
CA THR A 62 21.20 0.66 -10.61
C THR A 62 20.01 1.11 -9.78
N GLY A 63 19.39 0.17 -9.05
CA GLY A 63 18.24 0.42 -8.22
C GLY A 63 18.44 -0.05 -6.79
N ILE A 64 17.75 0.61 -5.87
CA ILE A 64 17.56 0.18 -4.48
C ILE A 64 16.09 -0.15 -4.28
N PHE A 65 15.77 -1.35 -3.80
CA PHE A 65 14.44 -1.72 -3.35
C PHE A 65 14.42 -1.88 -1.83
N ILE A 66 13.43 -1.31 -1.17
CA ILE A 66 13.27 -1.37 0.29
C ILE A 66 12.03 -2.20 0.60
N ALA A 67 12.28 -3.40 1.11
CA ALA A 67 11.26 -4.33 1.57
C ALA A 67 11.06 -4.19 3.09
N GLY A 68 10.24 -5.07 3.67
CA GLY A 68 10.00 -5.13 5.11
C GLY A 68 8.56 -5.47 5.44
N LYS A 69 8.17 -5.31 6.71
CA LYS A 69 6.81 -5.55 7.21
C LYS A 69 6.31 -4.42 8.12
N ASP A 70 7.00 -3.29 8.11
CA ASP A 70 6.70 -2.11 8.91
C ASP A 70 6.73 -0.88 8.00
N ALA A 71 5.62 -0.14 7.93
CA ALA A 71 5.49 1.02 7.04
C ALA A 71 6.44 2.14 7.45
N SER A 72 6.55 2.36 8.76
CA SER A 72 7.27 3.48 9.34
C SER A 72 8.76 3.31 9.12
N LEU A 73 9.28 2.13 9.48
CA LEU A 73 10.67 1.76 9.23
C LEU A 73 11.01 1.78 7.74
N ALA A 74 10.17 1.23 6.87
CA ALA A 74 10.44 1.22 5.43
C ALA A 74 10.54 2.65 4.85
N LEU A 75 9.68 3.57 5.31
CA LEU A 75 9.76 4.98 4.93
C LEU A 75 10.99 5.69 5.51
N ASP A 76 11.42 5.34 6.73
CA ASP A 76 12.66 5.88 7.30
C ASP A 76 13.89 5.40 6.51
N MET A 77 13.92 4.11 6.13
CA MET A 77 14.96 3.54 5.26
C MET A 77 14.92 4.19 3.88
N PHE A 78 13.74 4.46 3.32
CA PHE A 78 13.58 5.14 2.04
C PHE A 78 14.14 6.56 2.08
N ASP A 79 13.84 7.32 3.13
CA ASP A 79 14.39 8.66 3.31
C ASP A 79 15.91 8.62 3.55
N ALA A 80 16.43 7.64 4.29
CA ALA A 80 17.86 7.44 4.48
C ALA A 80 18.57 7.17 3.15
N ALA A 81 18.00 6.30 2.30
CA ALA A 81 18.53 6.01 0.98
C ALA A 81 18.54 7.25 0.08
N ARG A 82 17.45 8.03 0.06
CA ARG A 82 17.38 9.28 -0.71
C ARG A 82 18.42 10.31 -0.25
N LYS A 83 18.64 10.44 1.05
CA LYS A 83 19.62 11.37 1.64
C LYS A 83 21.07 10.92 1.43
N ALA A 84 21.31 9.63 1.18
CA ALA A 84 22.65 9.08 0.98
C ALA A 84 23.28 9.42 -0.39
N MET A 85 22.49 9.93 -1.35
CA MET A 85 22.95 10.29 -2.69
C MET A 85 23.92 11.48 -2.67
N VAL A 86 24.96 11.45 -3.51
CA VAL A 86 25.99 12.52 -3.61
C VAL A 86 26.14 12.93 -5.07
N PRO A 87 25.55 14.05 -5.53
CA PRO A 87 25.57 14.44 -6.93
C PRO A 87 27.00 14.52 -7.50
N PRO A 88 27.26 14.00 -8.72
CA PRO A 88 26.29 13.43 -9.67
C PRO A 88 25.91 11.96 -9.43
N PHE A 89 26.47 11.29 -8.42
CA PHE A 89 26.21 9.88 -8.11
C PHE A 89 24.85 9.68 -7.43
N ARG A 90 23.94 8.99 -8.13
CA ARG A 90 22.57 8.73 -7.70
C ARG A 90 22.08 7.40 -8.26
N VAL A 91 21.07 6.80 -7.64
CA VAL A 91 20.38 5.60 -8.12
C VAL A 91 18.87 5.72 -7.92
N SER A 92 18.08 4.91 -8.62
CA SER A 92 16.64 4.84 -8.40
C SER A 92 16.31 4.13 -7.08
N VAL A 93 15.27 4.55 -6.36
CA VAL A 93 14.85 3.95 -5.07
C VAL A 93 13.37 3.65 -5.09
N PHE A 94 12.97 2.45 -4.69
CA PHE A 94 11.57 2.03 -4.57
C PHE A 94 11.33 1.35 -3.22
N ALA A 95 10.29 1.75 -2.50
CA ALA A 95 9.85 1.06 -1.28
C ALA A 95 8.49 0.38 -1.48
N ASP A 96 8.37 -0.89 -1.10
CA ASP A 96 7.10 -1.60 -1.06
C ASP A 96 7.11 -2.71 0.01
N PRO A 97 7.08 -2.36 1.31
CA PRO A 97 7.20 -3.34 2.39
C PRO A 97 6.08 -4.38 2.32
N ALA A 98 6.45 -5.62 1.98
CA ALA A 98 5.55 -6.76 1.80
C ALA A 98 4.41 -6.50 0.79
N GLY A 99 4.67 -5.71 -0.25
CA GLY A 99 3.68 -5.38 -1.27
C GLY A 99 2.57 -4.44 -0.79
N SER A 100 2.74 -3.81 0.37
CA SER A 100 1.66 -3.06 1.02
C SER A 100 1.35 -1.71 0.39
N PHE A 101 2.35 -1.02 -0.17
CA PHE A 101 2.15 0.27 -0.83
C PHE A 101 1.35 0.06 -2.11
N THR A 102 1.75 -0.95 -2.89
CA THR A 102 1.06 -1.31 -4.13
C THR A 102 -0.30 -1.94 -3.87
N THR A 103 -0.49 -2.68 -2.78
CA THR A 103 -1.81 -3.18 -2.35
C THR A 103 -2.74 -2.04 -1.94
N ALA A 104 -2.28 -1.10 -1.11
CA ALA A 104 -3.06 0.05 -0.68
C ALA A 104 -3.43 0.94 -1.87
N ALA A 105 -2.47 1.23 -2.74
CA ALA A 105 -2.67 1.96 -3.99
C ALA A 105 -3.74 1.29 -4.88
N ALA A 106 -3.62 -0.03 -5.09
CA ALA A 106 -4.58 -0.81 -5.87
C ALA A 106 -5.99 -0.75 -5.27
N MET A 107 -6.11 -0.95 -3.95
CA MET A 107 -7.41 -0.92 -3.28
C MET A 107 -8.07 0.46 -3.41
N VAL A 108 -7.34 1.54 -3.11
CA VAL A 108 -7.91 2.89 -3.19
C VAL A 108 -8.26 3.25 -4.63
N ALA A 109 -7.45 2.87 -5.63
CA ALA A 109 -7.76 3.11 -7.04
C ALA A 109 -9.01 2.33 -7.50
N LYS A 110 -9.17 1.08 -7.07
CA LYS A 110 -10.39 0.30 -7.37
C LYS A 110 -11.64 0.91 -6.73
N VAL A 111 -11.52 1.39 -5.49
CA VAL A 111 -12.59 2.10 -4.77
C VAL A 111 -12.95 3.38 -5.49
N GLU A 112 -11.98 4.21 -5.85
CA GLU A 112 -12.19 5.45 -6.61
C GLU A 112 -12.95 5.18 -7.91
N LYS A 113 -12.52 4.17 -8.69
CA LYS A 113 -13.18 3.83 -9.95
C LYS A 113 -14.59 3.29 -9.77
N ALA A 114 -14.86 2.59 -8.66
CA ALA A 114 -16.20 2.17 -8.32
C ALA A 114 -17.07 3.36 -7.87
N LEU A 115 -16.55 4.31 -7.09
CA LEU A 115 -17.24 5.56 -6.73
C LEU A 115 -17.64 6.34 -7.97
N GLU A 116 -16.71 6.53 -8.91
CA GLU A 116 -16.94 7.27 -10.15
C GLU A 116 -18.02 6.60 -11.01
N LYS A 117 -17.88 5.28 -11.27
CA LYS A 117 -18.71 4.56 -12.24
C LYS A 117 -20.09 4.17 -11.72
N LYS A 118 -20.24 3.95 -10.41
CA LYS A 118 -21.48 3.39 -9.83
C LYS A 118 -22.27 4.42 -9.03
N PHE A 119 -21.63 5.50 -8.57
CA PHE A 119 -22.24 6.44 -7.64
C PHE A 119 -22.02 7.91 -8.01
N GLU A 120 -21.35 8.20 -9.14
CA GLU A 120 -21.05 9.58 -9.58
C GLU A 120 -20.31 10.40 -8.51
N ARG A 121 -19.40 9.75 -7.75
CA ARG A 121 -18.61 10.38 -6.69
C ARG A 121 -17.12 10.17 -6.87
N GLY A 122 -16.33 11.01 -6.21
CA GLY A 122 -14.88 10.83 -6.04
C GLY A 122 -14.50 10.51 -4.59
N LEU A 123 -13.20 10.37 -4.33
CA LEU A 123 -12.66 10.16 -2.98
C LEU A 123 -12.87 11.39 -2.08
N LYS A 124 -12.78 12.59 -2.63
CA LYS A 124 -12.97 13.83 -1.89
C LYS A 124 -14.33 13.84 -1.17
N ASP A 125 -14.30 14.18 0.11
CA ASP A 125 -15.46 14.25 1.02
C ASP A 125 -16.17 12.90 1.27
N THR A 126 -15.67 11.79 0.71
CA THR A 126 -16.20 10.44 1.00
C THR A 126 -15.77 9.98 2.39
N ARG A 127 -16.71 9.47 3.19
CA ARG A 127 -16.44 8.93 4.54
C ARG A 127 -15.97 7.48 4.45
N ILE A 128 -14.74 7.22 4.88
CA ILE A 128 -14.07 5.92 4.76
C ILE A 128 -13.70 5.39 6.15
N ALA A 129 -14.14 4.19 6.50
CA ALA A 129 -13.65 3.46 7.68
C ALA A 129 -12.65 2.38 7.27
N VAL A 130 -11.47 2.39 7.90
CA VAL A 130 -10.38 1.43 7.65
C VAL A 130 -10.24 0.49 8.84
N PHE A 131 -10.63 -0.77 8.65
CA PHE A 131 -10.44 -1.84 9.62
C PHE A 131 -9.07 -2.49 9.43
N GLY A 132 -8.33 -2.74 10.51
CA GLY A 132 -6.94 -3.22 10.41
C GLY A 132 -5.92 -2.11 10.11
N ALA A 133 -6.26 -0.87 10.46
CA ALA A 133 -5.46 0.33 10.21
C ALA A 133 -4.04 0.32 10.81
N THR A 134 -3.79 -0.51 11.84
CA THR A 134 -2.45 -0.64 12.44
C THR A 134 -1.49 -1.49 11.60
N GLY A 135 -2.00 -2.21 10.59
CA GLY A 135 -1.19 -2.93 9.63
C GLY A 135 -0.69 -2.01 8.51
N VAL A 136 0.40 -2.42 7.85
CA VAL A 136 1.08 -1.64 6.80
C VAL A 136 0.12 -1.22 5.68
N VAL A 137 -0.72 -2.14 5.19
CA VAL A 137 -1.72 -1.86 4.15
C VAL A 137 -2.76 -0.84 4.64
N GLY A 138 -3.27 -1.01 5.86
CA GLY A 138 -4.27 -0.11 6.44
C GLY A 138 -3.73 1.30 6.64
N PHE A 139 -2.49 1.42 7.14
CA PHE A 139 -1.77 2.69 7.27
C PHE A 139 -1.67 3.42 5.92
N CYS A 140 -1.12 2.74 4.90
CA CYS A 140 -0.90 3.36 3.59
C CYS A 140 -2.22 3.72 2.91
N THR A 141 -3.24 2.86 3.04
CA THR A 141 -4.59 3.11 2.54
C THR A 141 -5.16 4.39 3.13
N ALA A 142 -5.05 4.56 4.45
CA ALA A 142 -5.54 5.74 5.12
C ALA A 142 -4.83 7.02 4.65
N VAL A 143 -3.50 6.96 4.50
CA VAL A 143 -2.72 8.10 3.99
C VAL A 143 -3.13 8.45 2.56
N ILE A 144 -3.19 7.47 1.66
CA ILE A 144 -3.56 7.68 0.24
C ILE A 144 -4.97 8.29 0.15
N ALA A 145 -5.96 7.67 0.79
CA ALA A 145 -7.33 8.15 0.72
C ALA A 145 -7.50 9.57 1.32
N ALA A 146 -6.85 9.85 2.45
CA ALA A 146 -6.94 11.16 3.08
C ALA A 146 -6.21 12.25 2.29
N ARG A 147 -5.14 11.93 1.54
CA ARG A 147 -4.50 12.88 0.58
C ARG A 147 -5.46 13.31 -0.52
N GLU A 148 -6.33 12.40 -0.95
CA GLU A 148 -7.34 12.67 -1.97
C GLU A 148 -8.60 13.36 -1.40
N GLY A 149 -8.55 13.79 -0.14
CA GLY A 149 -9.61 14.57 0.51
C GLY A 149 -10.72 13.73 1.14
N ALA A 150 -10.55 12.41 1.28
CA ALA A 150 -11.52 11.57 1.98
C ALA A 150 -11.52 11.82 3.50
N GLY A 151 -12.69 11.70 4.12
CA GLY A 151 -12.84 11.68 5.57
C GLY A 151 -12.53 10.29 6.13
N VAL A 152 -11.27 10.04 6.52
CA VAL A 152 -10.81 8.71 6.92
C VAL A 152 -10.89 8.49 8.44
N THR A 153 -11.49 7.36 8.85
CA THR A 153 -11.53 6.88 10.24
C THR A 153 -10.78 5.55 10.37
N LEU A 154 -9.76 5.53 11.21
CA LEU A 154 -8.99 4.34 11.58
C LEU A 154 -9.72 3.57 12.69
N VAL A 155 -10.05 2.31 12.43
CA VAL A 155 -10.82 1.48 13.37
C VAL A 155 -9.91 0.51 14.11
N GLY A 156 -9.84 0.66 15.43
CA GLY A 156 -9.08 -0.22 16.31
C GLY A 156 -9.93 -1.36 16.85
N HIS A 157 -9.57 -2.60 16.51
CA HIS A 157 -10.29 -3.80 16.95
C HIS A 157 -10.08 -4.11 18.44
N ASP A 158 -9.01 -3.57 19.03
CA ASP A 158 -8.58 -3.73 20.42
C ASP A 158 -8.78 -2.44 21.24
N GLY A 159 -9.63 -1.53 20.76
CA GLY A 159 -9.87 -0.22 21.34
C GLY A 159 -9.23 0.91 20.55
N ILE A 160 -9.31 2.14 21.06
CA ILE A 160 -8.95 3.35 20.30
C ILE A 160 -7.47 3.74 20.37
N GLU A 161 -6.73 3.27 21.38
CA GLU A 161 -5.42 3.86 21.72
C GLU A 161 -4.36 3.67 20.64
N ARG A 162 -4.24 2.47 20.06
CA ARG A 162 -3.26 2.23 18.99
C ARG A 162 -3.57 3.01 17.73
N VAL A 163 -4.85 3.11 17.35
CA VAL A 163 -5.24 3.87 16.15
C VAL A 163 -5.14 5.38 16.36
N LYS A 164 -5.23 5.89 17.59
CA LYS A 164 -4.86 7.29 17.90
C LYS A 164 -3.39 7.58 17.66
N GLN A 165 -2.51 6.67 18.08
CA GLN A 165 -1.07 6.81 17.86
C GLN A 165 -0.75 6.82 16.36
N ILE A 166 -1.36 5.91 15.59
CA ILE A 166 -1.24 5.91 14.12
C ILE A 166 -1.78 7.21 13.50
N ALA A 167 -2.94 7.71 13.95
CA ALA A 167 -3.48 8.98 13.46
C ALA A 167 -2.52 10.16 13.73
N ALA A 168 -1.92 10.20 14.92
CA ALA A 168 -0.92 11.21 15.27
C ALA A 168 0.36 11.09 14.41
N GLU A 169 0.81 9.87 14.14
CA GLU A 169 1.94 9.60 13.24
C GLU A 169 1.66 10.09 11.82
N ILE A 170 0.50 9.74 11.24
CA ILE A 170 0.08 10.20 9.91
C ILE A 170 0.08 11.74 9.87
N LYS A 171 -0.46 12.39 10.91
CA LYS A 171 -0.47 13.85 11.00
C LYS A 171 0.94 14.43 11.05
N SER A 172 1.83 13.85 11.84
CA SER A 172 3.22 14.31 11.98
C SER A 172 4.02 14.14 10.69
N ARG A 173 3.89 12.98 10.02
CA ARG A 173 4.70 12.64 8.84
C ARG A 173 4.21 13.27 7.55
N PHE A 174 2.88 13.36 7.38
CA PHE A 174 2.30 13.74 6.11
C PHE A 174 1.47 15.03 6.17
N ASN A 175 1.32 15.63 7.35
CA ASN A 175 0.48 16.80 7.60
C ASN A 175 -1.01 16.58 7.26
N ILE A 176 -1.50 15.34 7.33
CA ILE A 176 -2.89 14.98 7.00
C ILE A 176 -3.65 14.61 8.26
N ALA A 177 -4.91 15.02 8.35
CA ALA A 177 -5.79 14.64 9.46
C ALA A 177 -6.58 13.38 9.13
N VAL A 178 -6.58 12.42 10.05
CA VAL A 178 -7.45 11.23 10.04
C VAL A 178 -8.04 11.06 11.44
N TYR A 179 -9.19 10.40 11.53
CA TYR A 179 -9.89 10.14 12.79
C TYR A 179 -9.54 8.76 13.34
N ALA A 180 -9.70 8.57 14.64
CA ALA A 180 -9.53 7.29 15.31
C ALA A 180 -10.85 6.89 15.99
N ALA A 181 -11.23 5.62 15.89
CA ALA A 181 -12.44 5.11 16.51
C ALA A 181 -12.25 3.71 17.12
N ASP A 182 -13.01 3.45 18.18
CA ASP A 182 -13.06 2.16 18.85
C ASP A 182 -14.01 1.21 18.11
N GLY A 183 -13.49 0.11 17.58
CA GLY A 183 -14.25 -0.96 16.92
C GLY A 183 -14.19 -2.29 17.66
N SER A 184 -13.94 -2.28 18.97
CA SER A 184 -13.72 -3.51 19.77
C SER A 184 -14.98 -4.31 20.11
N SER A 185 -16.16 -3.83 19.71
CA SER A 185 -17.42 -4.58 19.88
C SER A 185 -18.28 -4.48 18.64
N ASP A 186 -19.18 -5.45 18.46
CA ASP A 186 -20.05 -5.50 17.28
C ASP A 186 -20.95 -4.26 17.18
N ALA A 187 -21.50 -3.78 18.30
CA ALA A 187 -22.31 -2.56 18.31
C ALA A 187 -21.52 -1.32 17.87
N ARG A 188 -20.23 -1.24 18.21
CA ARG A 188 -19.36 -0.14 17.77
C ARG A 188 -19.04 -0.25 16.28
N LYS A 189 -18.72 -1.45 15.80
CA LYS A 189 -18.50 -1.70 14.37
C LYS A 189 -19.73 -1.36 13.54
N THR A 190 -20.94 -1.73 13.97
CA THR A 190 -22.19 -1.35 13.30
C THR A 190 -22.31 0.16 13.15
N LYS A 191 -22.12 0.93 14.23
CA LYS A 191 -22.17 2.40 14.18
C LYS A 191 -21.14 3.01 13.23
N LEU A 192 -19.95 2.41 13.15
CA LEU A 192 -18.90 2.87 12.24
C LEU A 192 -19.24 2.57 10.78
N VAL A 193 -19.81 1.40 10.49
CA VAL A 193 -20.31 1.07 9.15
C VAL A 193 -21.44 2.02 8.75
N GLU A 194 -22.42 2.27 9.63
CA GLU A 194 -23.53 3.20 9.40
C GLU A 194 -23.07 4.65 9.13
N ALA A 195 -22.00 5.09 9.78
CA ALA A 195 -21.44 6.43 9.59
C ALA A 195 -20.58 6.56 8.31
N SER A 196 -20.26 5.45 7.64
CA SER A 196 -19.33 5.38 6.52
C SER A 196 -20.03 5.13 5.20
N GLU A 197 -19.41 5.58 4.11
CA GLU A 197 -19.86 5.33 2.74
C GLU A 197 -18.99 4.28 2.07
N VAL A 198 -17.76 4.14 2.55
CA VAL A 198 -16.83 3.08 2.14
C VAL A 198 -16.24 2.42 3.37
N ILE A 199 -16.16 1.10 3.37
CA ILE A 199 -15.40 0.34 4.36
C ILE A 199 -14.28 -0.44 3.68
N LEU A 200 -13.09 -0.39 4.29
CA LEU A 200 -11.89 -1.06 3.80
C LEU A 200 -11.40 -2.03 4.86
N ALA A 201 -11.39 -3.32 4.56
CA ALA A 201 -10.83 -4.35 5.41
C ALA A 201 -9.37 -4.63 5.04
N CYS A 202 -8.47 -4.26 5.94
CA CYS A 202 -7.02 -4.44 5.84
C CYS A 202 -6.48 -5.34 6.96
N ALA A 203 -7.32 -6.24 7.47
CA ALA A 203 -6.96 -7.15 8.55
C ALA A 203 -5.93 -8.19 8.11
N LYS A 204 -5.37 -8.91 9.09
CA LYS A 204 -4.48 -10.04 8.81
C LYS A 204 -5.23 -11.13 8.03
N ALA A 205 -4.47 -11.93 7.29
CA ALA A 205 -4.99 -13.08 6.57
C ALA A 205 -5.83 -13.99 7.49
N GLY A 206 -7.02 -14.40 7.01
CA GLY A 206 -7.92 -15.28 7.77
C GLY A 206 -8.63 -14.63 8.95
N VAL A 207 -8.67 -13.30 9.04
CA VAL A 207 -9.36 -12.57 10.11
C VAL A 207 -10.55 -11.81 9.55
N GLN A 208 -11.76 -12.23 9.93
CA GLN A 208 -13.00 -11.50 9.66
C GLN A 208 -13.13 -10.30 10.62
N VAL A 209 -13.37 -9.10 10.08
CA VAL A 209 -13.52 -7.86 10.84
C VAL A 209 -14.94 -7.29 10.78
N VAL A 210 -15.67 -7.53 9.69
CA VAL A 210 -17.05 -7.04 9.51
C VAL A 210 -17.96 -8.22 9.15
N SER A 211 -19.05 -8.39 9.89
CA SER A 211 -20.06 -9.44 9.64
C SER A 211 -21.15 -8.98 8.67
N LYS A 212 -21.88 -9.94 8.09
CA LYS A 212 -23.00 -9.67 7.17
C LYS A 212 -24.09 -8.82 7.84
N ALA A 213 -24.30 -9.01 9.14
CA ALA A 213 -25.26 -8.24 9.92
C ALA A 213 -24.86 -6.76 10.09
N GLN A 214 -23.56 -6.48 10.14
CA GLN A 214 -23.01 -5.12 10.29
C GLN A 214 -23.08 -4.30 9.01
N LEU A 215 -23.21 -4.95 7.84
CA LEU A 215 -23.32 -4.28 6.54
C LEU A 215 -24.71 -3.70 6.26
N LYS A 216 -25.72 -4.06 7.07
CA LYS A 216 -27.09 -3.59 6.87
C LYS A 216 -27.18 -2.07 7.04
N GLY A 217 -27.93 -1.43 6.14
CA GLY A 217 -28.15 0.02 6.14
C GLY A 217 -28.21 0.55 4.71
N ASP A 218 -28.52 1.84 4.56
CA ASP A 218 -28.68 2.49 3.26
C ASP A 218 -27.51 3.44 2.91
N GLY A 219 -26.59 3.72 3.84
CA GLY A 219 -25.51 4.68 3.64
C GLY A 219 -24.24 4.12 2.99
N LEU A 220 -24.04 2.79 3.04
CA LEU A 220 -22.84 2.14 2.51
C LEU A 220 -22.92 2.07 0.98
N LEU A 221 -21.86 2.49 0.30
CA LEU A 221 -21.71 2.43 -1.16
C LEU A 221 -20.77 1.31 -1.58
N ILE A 222 -19.63 1.16 -0.90
CA ILE A 222 -18.58 0.20 -1.26
C ILE A 222 -18.01 -0.51 -0.03
N ALA A 223 -17.82 -1.82 -0.14
CA ALA A 223 -16.99 -2.59 0.79
C ALA A 223 -15.83 -3.26 0.03
N ALA A 224 -14.60 -3.03 0.47
CA ALA A 224 -13.41 -3.63 -0.14
C ALA A 224 -12.59 -4.40 0.89
N ASP A 225 -11.98 -5.51 0.47
CA ASP A 225 -11.21 -6.40 1.34
C ASP A 225 -9.95 -6.89 0.63
N VAL A 226 -8.82 -6.84 1.34
CA VAL A 226 -7.52 -7.34 0.84
C VAL A 226 -7.24 -8.78 1.28
N ASN A 227 -8.08 -9.38 2.12
CA ASN A 227 -7.88 -10.72 2.65
C ASN A 227 -8.33 -11.81 1.66
N ALA A 228 -7.38 -12.45 0.98
CA ALA A 228 -7.61 -13.61 0.12
C ALA A 228 -7.73 -14.95 0.87
N VAL A 229 -7.48 -14.98 2.19
CA VAL A 229 -7.44 -16.21 2.99
C VAL A 229 -8.73 -16.34 3.80
N PRO A 230 -9.48 -17.45 3.66
CA PRO A 230 -10.70 -17.67 4.44
C PRO A 230 -10.47 -17.71 5.97
N PRO A 231 -11.43 -17.21 6.78
CA PRO A 231 -12.61 -16.46 6.37
C PRO A 231 -12.23 -15.07 5.81
N ALA A 232 -13.06 -14.54 4.91
CA ALA A 232 -12.89 -13.19 4.38
C ALA A 232 -12.91 -12.14 5.51
N GLY A 233 -12.22 -11.02 5.31
CA GLY A 233 -12.26 -9.85 6.19
C GLY A 233 -13.68 -9.26 6.31
N ILE A 234 -14.40 -9.24 5.20
CA ILE A 234 -15.81 -8.84 5.14
C ILE A 234 -16.66 -10.06 4.78
N GLU A 235 -17.52 -10.48 5.71
CA GLU A 235 -18.36 -11.65 5.51
C GLU A 235 -19.30 -11.49 4.31
N GLY A 236 -19.32 -12.50 3.43
CA GLY A 236 -20.16 -12.51 2.23
C GLY A 236 -19.60 -11.72 1.05
N LEU A 237 -18.44 -11.08 1.18
CA LEU A 237 -17.73 -10.47 0.04
C LEU A 237 -16.99 -11.55 -0.76
N ALA A 238 -17.30 -11.68 -2.05
CA ALA A 238 -16.65 -12.65 -2.91
C ALA A 238 -15.19 -12.25 -3.22
N VAL A 239 -14.29 -13.24 -3.24
CA VAL A 239 -12.85 -13.00 -3.45
C VAL A 239 -12.52 -12.34 -4.78
N ASN A 240 -13.34 -12.59 -5.80
CA ASN A 240 -13.23 -12.06 -7.15
C ASN A 240 -14.16 -10.87 -7.43
N ALA A 241 -14.87 -10.36 -6.41
CA ALA A 241 -15.80 -9.25 -6.59
C ALA A 241 -15.08 -8.03 -7.19
N ASN A 242 -15.65 -7.40 -8.20
CA ASN A 242 -15.02 -6.28 -8.89
C ASN A 242 -16.03 -5.14 -9.15
N GLY A 243 -16.64 -4.64 -8.09
CA GLY A 243 -17.78 -3.72 -8.17
C GLY A 243 -19.11 -4.46 -8.36
N ASP A 244 -19.18 -5.71 -7.87
CA ASP A 244 -20.38 -6.55 -7.92
C ASP A 244 -21.30 -6.27 -6.72
N PRO A 245 -22.63 -6.44 -6.83
CA PRO A 245 -23.54 -6.18 -5.73
C PRO A 245 -23.22 -7.01 -4.47
N LEU A 246 -23.29 -6.38 -3.29
CA LEU A 246 -23.24 -7.07 -2.01
C LEU A 246 -24.64 -7.52 -1.62
N GLU A 247 -24.83 -8.80 -1.33
CA GLU A 247 -26.15 -9.32 -0.94
C GLU A 247 -26.70 -8.67 0.35
N ALA A 248 -25.80 -8.24 1.24
CA ALA A 248 -26.14 -7.73 2.56
C ALA A 248 -26.50 -6.24 2.63
N ALA A 249 -26.25 -5.49 1.56
CA ALA A 249 -26.32 -4.02 1.53
C ALA A 249 -26.62 -3.51 0.13
N LYS A 250 -27.15 -2.28 -0.01
CA LYS A 250 -27.25 -1.61 -1.31
C LYS A 250 -25.90 -1.01 -1.75
N ALA A 251 -24.86 -1.84 -1.72
CA ALA A 251 -23.47 -1.49 -1.95
C ALA A 251 -22.84 -2.44 -2.97
N VAL A 252 -21.65 -2.09 -3.46
CA VAL A 252 -20.83 -2.99 -4.29
C VAL A 252 -19.59 -3.46 -3.53
N GLY A 253 -19.15 -4.67 -3.85
CA GLY A 253 -18.01 -5.35 -3.27
C GLY A 253 -16.78 -5.29 -4.16
N ILE A 254 -15.61 -5.12 -3.55
CA ILE A 254 -14.31 -5.25 -4.23
C ILE A 254 -13.46 -6.26 -3.45
N GLY A 255 -13.28 -7.43 -4.05
CA GLY A 255 -12.57 -8.54 -3.45
C GLY A 255 -11.05 -8.48 -3.63
N PRO A 256 -10.33 -9.27 -2.84
CA PRO A 256 -8.87 -9.32 -2.82
C PRO A 256 -8.22 -9.70 -4.15
N LEU A 257 -8.86 -10.51 -5.00
CA LEU A 257 -8.28 -10.89 -6.30
C LEU A 257 -8.38 -9.74 -7.32
N ALA A 258 -9.46 -8.94 -7.26
CA ALA A 258 -9.59 -7.75 -8.09
C ALA A 258 -8.53 -6.69 -7.73
N ILE A 259 -8.27 -6.53 -6.43
CA ILE A 259 -7.20 -5.66 -5.91
C ILE A 259 -5.82 -6.23 -6.26
N GLY A 260 -5.60 -7.53 -6.01
CA GLY A 260 -4.34 -8.23 -6.25
C GLY A 260 -3.88 -8.18 -7.71
N ASN A 261 -4.82 -8.25 -8.66
CA ASN A 261 -4.51 -8.09 -10.09
C ASN A 261 -3.96 -6.69 -10.43
N VAL A 262 -4.50 -5.64 -9.81
CA VAL A 262 -3.95 -4.28 -9.99
C VAL A 262 -2.63 -4.15 -9.27
N LYS A 263 -2.53 -4.62 -8.01
CA LYS A 263 -1.30 -4.62 -7.21
C LYS A 263 -0.12 -5.21 -7.98
N TYR A 264 -0.31 -6.41 -8.54
CA TYR A 264 0.71 -7.10 -9.33
C TYR A 264 1.22 -6.24 -10.48
N LYS A 265 0.29 -5.67 -11.27
CA LYS A 265 0.62 -4.82 -12.42
C LYS A 265 1.31 -3.53 -12.03
N VAL A 266 0.92 -2.94 -10.89
CA VAL A 266 1.52 -1.71 -10.37
C VAL A 266 2.97 -1.98 -9.94
N GLU A 267 3.21 -2.97 -9.08
CA GLU A 267 4.57 -3.26 -8.60
C GLU A 267 5.51 -3.64 -9.76
N PHE A 268 5.07 -4.54 -10.65
CA PHE A 268 5.81 -4.88 -11.87
C PHE A 268 6.08 -3.64 -12.73
N GLY A 269 5.07 -2.79 -12.91
CA GLY A 269 5.19 -1.57 -13.70
C GLY A 269 6.14 -0.54 -13.06
N LEU A 270 6.22 -0.47 -11.73
CA LEU A 270 7.16 0.38 -11.02
C LEU A 270 8.61 -0.10 -11.19
N PHE A 271 8.87 -1.41 -11.10
CA PHE A 271 10.19 -1.96 -11.44
C PHE A 271 10.57 -1.66 -12.88
N LYS A 272 9.63 -1.86 -13.82
CA LYS A 272 9.85 -1.54 -15.22
C LYS A 272 10.14 -0.05 -15.44
N ARG A 273 9.43 0.85 -14.75
CA ARG A 273 9.71 2.30 -14.78
C ARG A 273 11.12 2.63 -14.28
N MET A 274 11.67 1.90 -13.30
CA MET A 274 13.06 2.11 -12.86
C MET A 274 14.07 1.78 -13.96
N ILE A 275 13.81 0.72 -14.75
CA ILE A 275 14.67 0.27 -15.85
C ILE A 275 14.57 1.21 -17.06
N GLU A 276 13.35 1.61 -17.42
CA GLU A 276 13.08 2.41 -18.63
C GLU A 276 13.36 3.91 -18.47
N SER A 277 13.58 4.39 -17.24
CA SER A 277 13.78 5.82 -17.01
C SER A 277 15.17 6.29 -17.44
N GLU A 278 15.21 7.40 -18.18
CA GLU A 278 16.46 8.10 -18.50
C GLU A 278 17.06 8.86 -17.31
N LYS A 279 16.37 8.88 -16.15
CA LYS A 279 16.78 9.56 -14.93
C LYS A 279 16.53 8.67 -13.71
N THR A 280 17.31 8.86 -12.66
CA THR A 280 17.05 8.19 -11.38
C THR A 280 15.72 8.68 -10.79
N ILE A 281 14.86 7.75 -10.39
CA ILE A 281 13.52 8.03 -9.85
C ILE A 281 13.37 7.51 -8.42
N THR A 282 12.46 8.12 -7.66
CA THR A 282 12.10 7.67 -6.32
C THR A 282 10.63 7.31 -6.31
N LEU A 283 10.31 6.11 -5.85
CA LEU A 283 8.98 5.52 -5.91
C LEU A 283 8.52 5.13 -4.50
N ASP A 284 7.46 5.75 -4.01
CA ASP A 284 6.76 5.34 -2.80
C ASP A 284 5.28 5.03 -3.10
N PHE A 285 4.45 5.00 -2.05
CA PHE A 285 3.01 4.72 -2.19
C PHE A 285 2.27 5.76 -3.05
N GLN A 286 2.81 6.96 -3.28
CA GLN A 286 2.26 7.98 -4.17
C GLN A 286 2.40 7.57 -5.63
N GLU A 287 3.61 7.23 -6.06
CA GLU A 287 3.84 6.78 -7.44
C GLU A 287 3.12 5.46 -7.70
N ALA A 288 3.04 4.58 -6.68
CA ALA A 288 2.21 3.38 -6.73
C ALA A 288 0.73 3.74 -6.96
N PHE A 289 0.19 4.72 -6.26
CA PHE A 289 -1.20 5.15 -6.44
C PHE A 289 -1.45 5.81 -7.80
N SER A 290 -0.55 6.66 -8.29
CA SER A 290 -0.64 7.24 -9.64
C SER A 290 -0.71 6.15 -10.70
N LEU A 291 0.19 5.17 -10.66
CA LEU A 291 0.16 4.04 -11.61
C LEU A 291 -1.07 3.14 -11.39
N ALA A 292 -1.52 2.97 -10.14
CA ALA A 292 -2.74 2.21 -9.85
C ALA A 292 -3.98 2.84 -10.50
N ARG A 293 -4.11 4.17 -10.48
CA ARG A 293 -5.21 4.89 -11.17
C ARG A 293 -5.24 4.62 -12.67
N GLU A 294 -4.08 4.56 -13.31
CA GLU A 294 -3.95 4.23 -14.75
C GLU A 294 -4.32 2.76 -15.03
N THR A 295 -4.01 1.87 -14.07
CA THR A 295 -4.12 0.41 -14.21
C THR A 295 -5.50 -0.14 -13.83
N ALA A 296 -6.18 0.51 -12.88
CA ALA A 296 -7.44 0.07 -12.27
C ALA A 296 -8.68 0.29 -13.17
N LYS A 297 -8.61 -0.16 -14.42
CA LYS A 297 -9.71 -0.02 -15.39
C LYS A 297 -10.95 -0.83 -15.01
#